data_AF-U6F7Z7-F1
#
_entry.id   AF-U6F7Z7-F1
#
_cell.length_a   1.000
_cell.length_b   1.000
_cell.length_c   1.000
_cell.angle_alpha   90.00
_cell.angle_beta   90.00
_cell.angle_gamma   90.00
#
_symmetry.space_group_name_H-M   'P 1'
#
loop_
_entity.id
_entity.type
_entity.pdbx_description
1 polymer ?
#
loop_
_entity_poly.entity_id
_entity_poly.type
_entity_poly.pdbx_seq_one_letter_code
_entity_poly.pdbx_strand_id
1 'polypeptide(L)'
;MAEQYILSIDEGTTSTRAILFDHNGKEVASAQKEIPQYFPEPGWVEHDAHQIWIAVQTTIANAFINSGIWPSQIAAIGITNQRETTVVWDKDTGNPIYHAIVWQSRQTTKLAEKLKKEGYSEKNQAKNRLNY
;
A
#
# COMPACT_ATOMS: atom_id res chain seq x y z
N MET A 1 -31.95 10.80 -7.04
CA MET A 1 -31.03 9.73 -6.61
C MET A 1 -30.34 10.21 -5.35
N ALA A 2 -30.02 9.32 -4.40
CA ALA A 2 -29.21 9.71 -3.25
C ALA A 2 -27.84 10.20 -3.72
N GLU A 3 -27.26 11.18 -3.04
CA GLU A 3 -25.91 11.66 -3.35
C GLU A 3 -24.90 10.51 -3.14
N GLN A 4 -24.09 10.25 -4.15
CA GLN A 4 -23.13 9.15 -4.19
C GLN A 4 -21.70 9.66 -4.19
N TYR A 5 -20.81 8.93 -3.52
CA TYR A 5 -19.41 9.29 -3.36
C TYR A 5 -18.48 8.14 -3.80
N ILE A 6 -17.22 8.49 -4.04
CA ILE A 6 -16.14 7.53 -4.27
C ILE A 6 -15.21 7.54 -3.05
N LEU A 7 -14.92 6.37 -2.50
CA LEU A 7 -13.90 6.21 -1.47
C LEU A 7 -12.57 5.86 -2.13
N SER A 8 -11.54 6.67 -1.95
CA SER A 8 -10.17 6.35 -2.34
C SER A 8 -9.35 5.94 -1.13
N ILE A 9 -8.68 4.79 -1.21
CA ILE A 9 -7.70 4.32 -0.24
C ILE A 9 -6.33 4.52 -0.87
N ASP A 10 -5.49 5.31 -0.22
CA ASP A 10 -4.12 5.56 -0.63
C ASP A 10 -3.16 5.07 0.45
N GLU A 11 -2.62 3.88 0.21
CA GLU A 11 -1.62 3.26 1.08
C GLU A 11 -0.24 3.78 0.66
N GLY A 12 0.23 4.84 1.34
CA GLY A 12 1.54 5.42 1.11
C GLY A 12 2.61 4.74 1.97
N THR A 13 3.89 4.98 1.63
CA THR A 13 5.02 4.38 2.38
C THR A 13 5.06 4.84 3.85
N THR A 14 4.72 6.10 4.16
CA THR A 14 4.79 6.62 5.52
C THR A 14 3.44 6.70 6.22
N SER A 15 2.34 6.63 5.47
CA SER A 15 1.00 6.79 6.01
C SER A 15 -0.05 6.24 5.06
N THR A 16 -1.15 5.77 5.63
CA THR A 16 -2.37 5.44 4.89
C THR A 16 -3.32 6.63 4.90
N ARG A 17 -4.05 6.84 3.81
CA ARG A 17 -5.12 7.83 3.68
C ARG A 17 -6.40 7.19 3.16
N ALA A 18 -7.53 7.68 3.63
CA ALA A 18 -8.85 7.43 3.06
C ALA A 18 -9.48 8.77 2.70
N ILE A 19 -9.99 8.91 1.48
CA ILE A 19 -10.51 10.18 0.94
C ILE A 19 -11.85 9.92 0.29
N LEU A 20 -12.86 10.73 0.62
CA LEU A 20 -14.19 10.69 0.02
C LEU A 20 -14.32 11.81 -1.02
N PHE A 21 -14.70 11.45 -2.24
CA PHE A 21 -14.92 12.39 -3.34
C PHE A 21 -16.38 12.43 -3.76
N ASP A 22 -16.88 13.63 -4.06
CA ASP A 22 -18.19 13.81 -4.69
C ASP A 22 -18.16 13.54 -6.20
N HIS A 23 -19.32 13.65 -6.85
CA HIS A 23 -19.45 13.44 -8.30
C HIS A 23 -18.64 14.43 -9.15
N ASN A 24 -18.26 15.59 -8.60
CA ASN A 24 -17.44 16.58 -9.30
C ASN A 24 -15.93 16.36 -9.07
N GLY A 25 -15.56 15.31 -8.34
CA GLY A 25 -14.18 15.02 -7.97
C GLY A 25 -13.64 15.90 -6.84
N LYS A 26 -14.52 16.58 -6.10
CA LYS A 26 -14.11 17.39 -4.94
C LYS A 26 -13.93 16.49 -3.73
N GLU A 27 -12.84 16.69 -2.99
CA GLU A 27 -12.64 16.07 -1.68
C GLU A 27 -13.68 16.61 -0.69
N VAL A 28 -14.48 15.71 -0.13
CA VAL A 28 -15.52 16.00 0.87
C VAL A 28 -15.00 15.77 2.28
N ALA A 29 -14.21 14.70 2.47
CA ALA A 29 -13.54 14.40 3.73
C ALA A 29 -12.35 13.48 3.50
N SER A 30 -11.40 13.52 4.43
CA SER A 30 -10.29 12.59 4.45
C SER A 30 -9.87 12.26 5.88
N ALA A 31 -9.12 11.18 6.01
CA ALA A 31 -8.43 10.80 7.22
C ALA A 31 -7.07 10.18 6.87
N GLN A 32 -6.09 10.37 7.73
CA GLN A 32 -4.72 9.90 7.55
C GLN A 32 -4.20 9.27 8.84
N LYS A 33 -3.36 8.25 8.69
CA LYS A 33 -2.65 7.61 9.81
C LYS A 33 -1.26 7.19 9.38
N GLU A 34 -0.25 7.58 10.17
CA GLU A 34 1.13 7.16 9.96
C GLU A 34 1.30 5.65 10.19
N ILE A 35 2.21 5.05 9.43
CA ILE A 35 2.59 3.64 9.54
C ILE A 35 4.03 3.57 10.09
N PRO A 36 4.29 2.78 11.15
CA PRO A 36 5.64 2.59 11.67
C PRO A 36 6.59 1.96 10.66
N GLN A 37 7.83 2.47 10.65
CA GLN A 37 8.93 1.98 9.84
C GLN A 37 9.85 1.09 10.67
N TYR A 38 10.18 -0.09 10.15
CA TYR A 38 11.09 -1.03 10.81
C TYR A 38 12.42 -1.12 10.07
N PHE A 39 13.51 -1.00 10.83
CA PHE A 39 14.89 -1.04 10.32
C PHE A 39 15.70 -2.11 11.08
N PRO A 40 15.46 -3.40 10.83
CA PRO A 40 16.12 -4.48 11.57
C PRO A 40 17.64 -4.54 11.34
N GLU A 41 18.10 -4.13 10.15
CA GLU A 41 19.50 -4.10 9.74
C GLU A 41 19.78 -2.86 8.86
N PRO A 42 21.04 -2.42 8.73
CA PRO A 42 21.40 -1.32 7.84
C PRO A 42 20.93 -1.54 6.39
N GLY A 43 20.08 -0.62 5.91
CA GLY A 43 19.51 -0.67 4.56
C GLY A 43 18.31 -1.61 4.39
N TRP A 44 17.83 -2.24 5.47
CA TRP A 44 16.58 -3.01 5.47
C TRP A 44 15.44 -2.07 5.86
N VAL A 45 14.34 -2.15 5.11
CA VAL A 45 13.13 -1.35 5.39
C VAL A 45 11.93 -2.28 5.33
N GLU A 46 11.19 -2.36 6.42
CA GLU A 46 10.08 -3.29 6.60
C GLU A 46 8.85 -2.59 7.21
N HIS A 47 7.67 -3.12 6.90
CA HIS A 47 6.42 -2.76 7.58
C HIS A 47 5.76 -4.01 8.15
N ASP A 48 5.08 -3.86 9.28
CA ASP A 48 4.13 -4.86 9.74
C ASP A 48 2.84 -4.77 8.89
N ALA A 49 2.54 -5.84 8.14
CA ALA A 49 1.36 -5.89 7.26
C ALA A 49 0.03 -5.80 8.04
N HIS A 50 -0.01 -6.23 9.30
CA HIS A 50 -1.19 -6.01 10.15
C HIS A 50 -1.37 -4.53 10.48
N GLN A 51 -0.28 -3.79 10.68
CA GLN A 51 -0.37 -2.34 10.96
C GLN A 51 -0.82 -1.54 9.74
N ILE A 52 -0.38 -1.94 8.54
CA ILE A 52 -0.91 -1.39 7.28
C ILE A 52 -2.43 -1.62 7.24
N TRP A 53 -2.88 -2.85 7.48
CA TRP A 53 -4.30 -3.17 7.44
C TRP A 53 -5.13 -2.42 8.49
N ILE A 54 -4.64 -2.34 9.73
CA ILE A 54 -5.26 -1.56 10.80
C ILE A 54 -5.33 -0.08 10.42
N ALA A 55 -4.30 0.47 9.78
CA ALA A 55 -4.28 1.86 9.33
C ALA A 55 -5.36 2.12 8.27
N VAL A 56 -5.53 1.22 7.28
CA VAL A 56 -6.62 1.29 6.28
C VAL A 56 -7.99 1.29 6.95
N GLN A 57 -8.25 0.34 7.86
CA GLN A 57 -9.54 0.28 8.56
C GLN A 57 -9.79 1.55 9.39
N THR A 58 -8.75 2.05 10.07
CA THR A 58 -8.84 3.27 10.90
C THR A 58 -9.17 4.49 10.05
N THR A 59 -8.49 4.69 8.92
CA THR A 59 -8.69 5.87 8.08
C THR A 59 -10.05 5.84 7.39
N ILE A 60 -10.51 4.67 6.92
CA ILE A 60 -11.85 4.53 6.36
C ILE A 60 -12.92 4.90 7.40
N ALA A 61 -12.82 4.33 8.61
CA ALA A 61 -13.76 4.64 9.69
C ALA A 61 -13.77 6.14 10.03
N ASN A 62 -12.58 6.75 10.16
CA ASN A 62 -12.47 8.17 10.47
C ASN A 62 -13.01 9.06 9.33
N ALA A 63 -12.81 8.71 8.07
CA ALA A 63 -13.36 9.46 6.94
C ALA A 63 -14.90 9.47 6.95
N PHE A 64 -15.54 8.34 7.29
CA PHE A 64 -16.98 8.28 7.48
C PHE A 64 -17.46 9.06 8.69
N ILE A 65 -16.81 8.90 9.85
CA ILE A 65 -17.17 9.62 11.09
C ILE A 65 -17.08 11.14 10.88
N ASN A 66 -16.01 11.62 10.25
CA ASN A 66 -15.77 13.04 10.04
C ASN A 66 -16.74 13.67 9.02
N SER A 67 -17.23 12.89 8.04
CA SER A 67 -18.13 13.38 6.99
C SER A 67 -19.62 13.22 7.31
N GLY A 68 -19.98 12.26 8.16
CA GLY A 68 -21.37 11.84 8.35
C GLY A 68 -21.96 11.09 7.14
N ILE A 69 -21.14 10.72 6.15
CA ILE A 69 -21.56 9.93 4.99
C ILE A 69 -21.76 8.47 5.41
N TRP A 70 -22.83 7.86 4.91
CA TRP A 70 -23.10 6.45 5.16
C TRP A 70 -22.40 5.55 4.15
N PRO A 71 -21.92 4.36 4.54
CA PRO A 71 -21.31 3.41 3.60
C PRO A 71 -22.21 3.04 2.40
N SER A 72 -23.54 3.07 2.57
CA SER A 72 -24.51 2.85 1.50
C SER A 72 -24.52 3.92 0.39
N GLN A 73 -23.85 5.06 0.63
CA GLN A 73 -23.69 6.15 -0.34
C GLN A 73 -22.40 6.02 -1.17
N ILE A 74 -21.57 5.02 -0.91
CA ILE A 74 -20.35 4.78 -1.69
C ILE A 74 -20.70 4.01 -2.97
N ALA A 75 -20.45 4.62 -4.12
CA ALA A 75 -20.66 3.99 -5.42
C ALA A 75 -19.52 3.03 -5.78
N ALA A 76 -18.29 3.35 -5.43
CA ALA A 76 -17.12 2.51 -5.67
C ALA A 76 -15.96 2.85 -4.72
N ILE A 77 -14.99 1.93 -4.66
CA ILE A 77 -13.73 2.10 -3.94
C ILE A 77 -12.58 2.11 -4.95
N GLY A 78 -11.76 3.16 -4.92
CA GLY A 78 -10.46 3.22 -5.59
C GLY A 78 -9.35 2.83 -4.62
N ILE A 79 -8.38 2.07 -5.09
CA ILE A 79 -7.22 1.66 -4.29
C ILE A 79 -5.96 2.07 -5.04
N THR A 80 -5.07 2.77 -4.34
CA THR A 80 -3.70 3.04 -4.76
C THR A 80 -2.77 2.69 -3.60
N ASN A 81 -1.55 2.27 -3.92
CA ASN A 81 -0.61 1.74 -2.95
C ASN A 81 0.83 2.13 -3.27
N GLN A 82 1.70 2.01 -2.27
CA GLN A 82 3.12 2.02 -2.47
C GLN A 82 3.50 0.80 -3.32
N ARG A 83 4.10 1.06 -4.47
CA ARG A 83 4.45 0.00 -5.42
C ARG A 83 5.64 -0.82 -4.89
N GLU A 84 5.89 -1.97 -5.51
CA GLU A 84 6.96 -2.94 -5.21
C GLU A 84 6.97 -3.60 -3.82
N THR A 85 6.50 -2.92 -2.76
CA THR A 85 6.40 -3.47 -1.41
C THR A 85 5.68 -4.82 -1.45
N THR A 86 6.32 -5.85 -0.91
CA THR A 86 5.91 -7.25 -1.08
C THR A 86 5.48 -7.86 0.24
N VAL A 87 4.29 -8.46 0.25
CA VAL A 87 3.73 -9.22 1.37
C VAL A 87 3.49 -10.65 0.93
N VAL A 88 3.82 -11.61 1.79
CA VAL A 88 3.48 -13.02 1.62
C VAL A 88 2.71 -13.47 2.85
N TRP A 89 1.60 -14.19 2.64
CA TRP A 89 0.72 -14.63 3.71
C TRP A 89 0.27 -16.08 3.48
N ASP A 90 -0.14 -16.72 4.57
CA ASP A 90 -0.77 -18.02 4.53
C ASP A 90 -2.23 -17.89 4.05
N LYS A 91 -2.60 -18.67 3.02
CA LYS A 91 -3.91 -18.53 2.36
C LYS A 91 -5.10 -18.94 3.24
N ASP A 92 -4.88 -19.85 4.20
CA ASP A 92 -5.96 -20.46 4.98
C ASP A 92 -6.26 -19.61 6.23
N THR A 93 -5.22 -18.95 6.77
CA THR A 93 -5.33 -18.08 7.96
C THR A 93 -5.37 -16.59 7.64
N GLY A 94 -4.83 -16.18 6.48
CA GLY A 94 -4.64 -14.77 6.12
C GLY A 94 -3.46 -14.09 6.83
N ASN A 95 -2.71 -14.82 7.66
CA ASN A 95 -1.62 -14.23 8.44
C ASN A 95 -0.37 -14.03 7.56
N PRO A 96 0.27 -12.86 7.61
CA PRO A 96 1.59 -12.65 7.04
C PRO A 96 2.59 -13.63 7.63
N ILE A 97 3.41 -14.25 6.78
CA ILE A 97 4.47 -15.17 7.25
C ILE A 97 5.77 -14.42 7.59
N TYR A 98 5.84 -13.14 7.22
CA TYR A 98 6.93 -12.21 7.48
C TYR A 98 6.40 -10.76 7.39
N HIS A 99 7.19 -9.79 7.85
CA HIS A 99 6.93 -8.38 7.56
C HIS A 99 6.89 -8.11 6.04
N ALA A 100 6.18 -7.06 5.66
CA ALA A 100 6.24 -6.54 4.30
C ALA A 100 7.65 -6.00 4.02
N ILE A 101 8.28 -6.46 2.94
CA ILE A 101 9.56 -5.91 2.49
C ILE A 101 9.25 -4.66 1.66
N VAL A 102 9.67 -3.51 2.15
CA VAL A 102 9.37 -2.21 1.52
C VAL A 102 10.25 -2.01 0.29
N TRP A 103 9.74 -1.28 -0.71
CA TRP A 103 10.45 -0.99 -1.96
C TRP A 103 11.85 -0.36 -1.79
N GLN A 104 12.09 0.34 -0.68
CA GLN A 104 13.38 0.97 -0.35
C GLN A 104 14.42 -0.04 0.17
N SER A 105 13.99 -1.25 0.53
CA SER A 105 14.83 -2.26 1.16
C SER A 105 15.92 -2.76 0.22
N ARG A 106 17.14 -2.83 0.73
CA ARG A 106 18.35 -3.29 0.02
C ARG A 106 18.72 -4.73 0.33
N GLN A 107 17.86 -5.46 1.05
CA GLN A 107 18.02 -6.86 1.44
C GLN A 107 18.47 -7.78 0.31
N THR A 108 17.93 -7.56 -0.90
CA THR A 108 18.17 -8.41 -2.07
C THR A 108 19.31 -7.94 -2.96
N THR A 109 20.10 -6.92 -2.56
CA THR A 109 21.20 -6.37 -3.38
C THR A 109 22.18 -7.46 -3.85
N LYS A 110 22.59 -8.38 -2.97
CA LYS A 110 23.51 -9.48 -3.34
C LYS A 110 22.88 -10.43 -4.37
N LEU A 111 21.57 -10.65 -4.30
CA LEU A 111 20.83 -11.48 -5.26
C LEU A 111 20.70 -10.78 -6.61
N ALA A 112 20.39 -9.48 -6.63
CA ALA A 112 20.33 -8.67 -7.85
C ALA A 112 21.68 -8.67 -8.59
N GLU A 113 22.78 -8.45 -7.86
CA GLU A 113 24.14 -8.50 -8.42
C GLU A 113 24.50 -9.89 -8.97
N LYS A 114 24.05 -10.96 -8.32
CA LYS A 114 24.22 -12.32 -8.83
C LYS A 114 23.48 -12.52 -10.16
N LEU A 115 22.21 -12.14 -10.23
CA LEU A 115 21.39 -12.25 -11.45
C LEU A 115 21.98 -11.44 -12.61
N LYS A 116 22.53 -10.26 -12.32
CA LYS A 116 23.25 -9.44 -13.29
C LYS A 116 24.49 -10.15 -13.83
N LYS A 117 25.32 -10.74 -12.95
CA LYS A 117 26.51 -11.52 -13.35
C LYS A 117 26.16 -12.77 -14.17
N GLU A 118 25.00 -13.36 -13.93
CA GLU A 118 24.49 -14.50 -14.69
C GLU A 118 23.88 -14.10 -16.06
N GLY A 119 23.91 -12.81 -16.42
CA GLY A 119 23.47 -12.31 -17.73
C GLY A 119 21.97 -12.05 -17.84
N TYR A 120 21.22 -12.03 -16.72
CA TYR A 120 19.76 -11.82 -16.77
C TYR A 120 19.34 -10.36 -17.02
N SER A 121 20.26 -9.39 -16.97
CA SER A 121 19.95 -7.97 -17.09
C SER A 121 19.24 -7.59 -18.39
N GLU A 122 19.75 -8.03 -19.54
CA GLU A 122 19.16 -7.70 -20.85
C GLU A 122 17.76 -8.29 -20.99
N LYS A 123 17.57 -9.53 -20.51
CA LYS A 123 16.26 -10.21 -20.52
C LYS A 123 15.24 -9.51 -19.63
N ASN A 124 15.65 -9.03 -18.46
CA ASN A 124 14.77 -8.30 -17.55
C ASN A 124 14.38 -6.94 -18.11
N GLN A 125 15.33 -6.21 -18.70
CA GLN A 125 15.06 -4.91 -19.33
C GLN A 125 14.12 -5.05 -20.54
N ALA A 126 14.37 -6.04 -21.41
CA ALA A 126 13.57 -6.26 -22.60
C ALA A 126 12.12 -6.66 -22.29
N LYS A 127 11.92 -7.49 -21.25
CA LYS A 127 10.58 -8.01 -20.91
C LYS A 127 9.82 -7.12 -19.95
N ASN A 128 10.49 -6.65 -18.90
CA ASN A 128 9.84 -6.02 -17.76
C ASN A 128 10.14 -4.52 -17.67
N ARG A 129 11.11 -4.01 -18.45
CA ARG A 129 11.60 -2.62 -18.36
C ARG A 129 12.10 -2.24 -16.96
N LEU A 130 12.58 -3.25 -16.22
CA LEU A 130 13.15 -3.11 -14.89
C LEU A 130 14.66 -3.28 -14.94
N ASN A 131 15.35 -2.63 -13.99
CA ASN A 131 16.78 -2.75 -13.79
C ASN A 131 17.06 -3.69 -12.61
N TYR A 132 18.25 -4.30 -12.61
CA TYR A 132 18.84 -4.93 -11.43
C TYR A 132 19.84 -3.97 -10.78
#